data_AF-A0A7R9H7B5-F1
#
_entry.id   AF-A0A7R9H7B5-F1
#
_cell.length_a   1.000
_cell.length_b   1.000
_cell.length_c   1.000
_cell.angle_alpha   90.00
_cell.angle_beta   90.00
_cell.angle_gamma   90.00
#
_symmetry.space_group_name_H-M   'P 1'
#
loop_
_entity.id
_entity.type
_entity.pdbx_description
1 polymer ?
#
loop_
_entity_poly.entity_id
_entity_poly.type
_entity_poly.pdbx_seq_one_letter_code
_entity_poly.pdbx_strand_id
1 'polypeptide(L)'
;MDKFSNIRHAKYNMPRNYIKKKPPPPYSVETLQTAVADVKNSNKTLREAVAFYGIPATTIHYRIEGRKSSRDKIGSGGSTILDAAT
;
A
#
# COMPACT_ATOMS: atom_id res chain seq x y z
N MET A 1 -33.13 14.26 38.71
CA MET A 1 -31.67 14.42 38.92
C MET A 1 -31.00 13.20 38.33
N ASP A 2 -30.88 13.19 37.00
CA ASP A 2 -30.37 12.05 36.25
C ASP A 2 -28.85 12.14 36.17
N LYS A 3 -28.18 11.41 37.08
CA LYS A 3 -26.71 11.43 37.25
C LYS A 3 -25.94 10.64 36.18
N PHE A 4 -26.50 10.46 34.98
CA PHE A 4 -25.84 9.68 33.92
C PHE A 4 -25.84 10.34 32.54
N SER A 5 -26.27 11.60 32.42
CA SER A 5 -25.82 12.41 31.29
C SER A 5 -24.37 12.81 31.54
N ASN A 6 -23.49 12.53 30.58
CA ASN A 6 -22.17 13.19 30.43
C ASN A 6 -20.90 12.41 30.87
N ILE A 7 -20.82 11.10 30.62
CA ILE A 7 -19.51 10.45 30.43
C ILE A 7 -19.02 10.81 29.03
N ARG A 8 -18.50 12.03 28.94
CA ARG A 8 -17.70 12.52 27.82
C ARG A 8 -16.57 11.52 27.62
N HIS A 9 -16.54 10.85 26.48
CA HIS A 9 -15.35 10.18 25.96
C HIS A 9 -14.31 11.27 25.65
N ALA A 10 -13.80 11.92 26.69
CA ALA A 10 -12.65 12.78 26.62
C ALA A 10 -11.44 11.88 26.36
N LYS A 11 -11.26 11.58 25.07
CA LYS A 11 -9.99 11.69 24.36
C LYS A 11 -8.76 11.43 25.25
N TYR A 12 -8.47 10.17 25.54
CA TYR A 12 -7.08 9.75 25.68
C TYR A 12 -6.45 9.82 24.29
N ASN A 13 -6.16 11.04 23.83
CA ASN A 13 -5.44 11.30 22.60
C ASN A 13 -3.96 11.02 22.86
N MET A 14 -3.60 9.76 23.11
CA MET A 14 -2.20 9.36 23.18
C MET A 14 -1.61 9.59 21.79
N PRO A 15 -0.68 10.54 21.60
CA PRO A 15 -0.09 10.76 20.29
C PRO A 15 0.63 9.47 19.87
N ARG A 16 0.27 8.95 18.69
CA ARG A 16 0.97 7.81 18.11
C ARG A 16 2.38 8.27 17.72
N ASN A 17 3.35 8.06 18.60
CA ASN A 17 4.76 8.29 18.31
C ASN A 17 5.33 7.08 17.55
N TYR A 18 4.90 6.89 16.30
CA TYR A 18 5.38 5.79 15.47
C TYR A 18 6.71 6.15 14.81
N ILE A 19 7.77 5.48 15.25
CA ILE A 19 9.10 5.55 14.61
C ILE A 19 9.24 4.34 13.68
N LYS A 20 9.43 4.59 12.37
CA LYS A 20 9.71 3.51 11.40
C LYS A 20 11.05 2.87 11.73
N LYS A 21 11.03 1.56 12.00
CA LYS A 21 12.24 0.78 12.31
C LYS A 21 13.04 0.35 11.07
N LYS A 22 12.39 0.29 9.90
CA LYS A 22 13.00 -0.22 8.66
C LYS A 22 13.32 0.94 7.71
N PRO A 23 14.48 0.89 7.04
CA PRO A 23 14.81 1.88 6.01
C PRO A 23 13.82 1.80 4.84
N PRO A 24 13.74 2.86 4.02
CA PRO A 24 12.95 2.81 2.80
C PRO A 24 13.43 1.71 1.84
N PRO A 25 12.57 1.22 0.94
CA PRO A 25 12.98 0.25 -0.07
C PRO A 25 14.12 0.79 -0.94
N PRO A 26 15.01 -0.09 -1.45
CA PRO A 26 16.17 0.32 -2.25
C PRO A 26 15.83 0.68 -3.72
N TYR A 27 14.54 0.80 -4.06
CA TYR A 27 14.06 1.12 -5.40
C TYR A 27 13.19 2.38 -5.40
N SER A 28 13.23 3.14 -6.49
CA SER A 28 12.41 4.33 -6.68
C SER A 28 10.96 3.98 -7.02
N VAL A 29 10.05 4.92 -6.77
CA VAL A 29 8.64 4.81 -7.18
C VAL A 29 8.52 4.83 -8.70
N GLU A 30 9.30 5.66 -9.39
CA GLU A 30 9.30 5.78 -10.86
C GLU A 30 9.75 4.47 -11.54
N THR A 31 10.82 3.85 -11.02
CA THR A 31 11.33 2.56 -11.53
C THR A 31 10.32 1.44 -11.29
N LEU A 32 9.56 1.51 -10.20
CA LEU A 32 8.47 0.57 -9.95
C LEU A 32 7.30 0.76 -10.93
N GLN A 33 6.92 2.00 -11.22
CA GLN A 33 5.82 2.28 -12.16
C GLN A 33 6.14 1.79 -13.58
N THR A 34 7.35 2.08 -14.05
CA THR A 34 7.85 1.60 -15.35
C THR A 34 7.91 0.07 -15.42
N ALA A 35 8.45 -0.59 -14.38
CA ALA A 35 8.46 -2.05 -14.29
C ALA A 35 7.05 -2.66 -14.35
N VAL A 36 6.08 -2.03 -13.68
CA VAL A 36 4.68 -2.48 -13.69
C VAL A 36 4.04 -2.29 -15.06
N ALA A 37 4.29 -1.16 -15.74
CA ALA A 37 3.77 -0.91 -17.08
C ALA A 37 4.30 -1.96 -18.08
N ASP A 38 5.60 -2.27 -18.04
CA ASP A 38 6.21 -3.25 -18.92
C ASP A 38 5.64 -4.67 -18.73
N VAL A 39 5.42 -5.08 -17.48
CA VAL A 39 4.81 -6.38 -17.20
C VAL A 39 3.33 -6.40 -17.61
N LYS A 40 2.57 -5.32 -17.37
CA LYS A 40 1.16 -5.22 -17.79
C LYS A 40 1.00 -5.27 -19.31
N ASN A 41 1.90 -4.62 -20.05
CA ASN A 41 1.88 -4.57 -21.51
C ASN A 41 2.47 -5.85 -22.14
N SER A 42 2.85 -6.85 -21.34
CA SER A 42 3.54 -8.07 -21.79
C SER A 42 4.86 -7.79 -22.53
N ASN A 43 5.47 -6.62 -22.31
CA ASN A 43 6.79 -6.27 -22.88
C ASN A 43 7.91 -7.09 -22.22
N LYS A 44 7.73 -7.43 -20.94
CA LYS A 44 8.67 -8.22 -20.14
C LYS A 44 7.90 -9.20 -19.26
N THR A 45 8.44 -10.39 -19.09
CA THR A 45 7.98 -11.31 -18.05
C THR A 45 8.33 -10.78 -16.66
N LEU A 46 7.62 -11.26 -15.65
CA LEU A 46 7.83 -10.83 -14.26
C LEU A 46 9.26 -11.13 -13.77
N ARG A 47 9.86 -12.24 -14.23
CA ARG A 47 11.25 -12.61 -13.94
C ARG A 47 12.26 -11.67 -14.61
N GLU A 48 12.02 -11.30 -15.87
CA GLU A 48 12.87 -10.34 -16.59
C GLU A 48 12.82 -8.95 -15.96
N ALA A 49 11.64 -8.50 -15.55
CA ALA A 49 11.48 -7.23 -14.84
C ALA A 49 12.25 -7.21 -13.51
N VAL A 50 12.27 -8.31 -12.76
CA VAL A 50 13.08 -8.44 -11.54
C VAL A 50 14.56 -8.28 -11.83
N ALA A 51 15.06 -8.96 -12.86
CA ALA A 51 16.46 -8.90 -13.24
C ALA A 51 16.87 -7.51 -13.75
N PHE A 52 16.00 -6.85 -14.50
CA PHE A 52 16.30 -5.55 -15.12
C PHE A 52 16.18 -4.37 -14.14
N TYR A 53 15.11 -4.31 -13.37
CA TYR A 53 14.84 -3.18 -12.47
C TYR A 53 15.34 -3.39 -11.04
N GLY A 54 15.74 -4.62 -10.67
CA GLY A 54 16.15 -4.96 -9.30
C GLY A 54 15.00 -4.93 -8.28
N ILE A 55 13.75 -4.97 -8.74
CA ILE A 55 12.56 -4.88 -7.89
C ILE A 55 12.04 -6.29 -7.60
N PRO A 56 11.68 -6.64 -6.36
CA PRO A 56 11.16 -7.97 -6.04
C PRO A 56 9.87 -8.30 -6.80
N ALA A 57 9.77 -9.54 -7.27
CA ALA A 57 8.64 -10.06 -8.05
C ALA A 57 7.29 -9.78 -7.37
N THR A 58 7.19 -10.08 -6.08
CA THR A 58 5.98 -9.88 -5.29
C THR A 58 5.55 -8.41 -5.23
N THR A 59 6.50 -7.47 -5.18
CA THR A 59 6.22 -6.03 -5.19
C THR A 59 5.54 -5.63 -6.50
N ILE A 60 6.09 -6.07 -7.64
CA ILE A 60 5.53 -5.80 -8.98
C ILE A 60 4.15 -6.46 -9.09
N HIS A 61 4.06 -7.73 -8.73
CA HIS A 61 2.83 -8.51 -8.79
C HIS A 61 1.68 -7.90 -7.97
N TYR A 62 1.93 -7.55 -6.70
CA TYR A 62 0.94 -6.88 -5.86
C TYR A 62 0.53 -5.51 -6.37
N ARG A 63 1.38 -4.86 -7.17
CA ARG A 63 1.05 -3.60 -7.80
C ARG A 63 0.14 -3.78 -9.01
N ILE A 64 0.21 -4.93 -9.68
CA ILE A 64 -0.66 -5.31 -10.79
C ILE A 64 -2.01 -5.81 -10.28
N GLU A 65 -2.01 -6.82 -9.39
CA GLU A 65 -3.23 -7.46 -8.90
C GLU A 65 -3.94 -6.69 -7.78
N GLY A 66 -3.23 -5.75 -7.15
CA GLY A 66 -3.64 -5.20 -5.85
C GLY A 66 -3.22 -6.10 -4.69
N ARG A 67 -3.04 -5.51 -3.51
CA ARG A 67 -2.74 -6.29 -2.29
C ARG A 67 -4.03 -6.86 -1.73
N LYS A 68 -4.17 -8.19 -1.79
CA LYS A 68 -5.24 -8.92 -1.08
C LYS A 68 -5.05 -8.79 0.43
N SER A 69 -5.64 -7.79 1.06
CA SER A 69 -5.62 -7.62 2.51
C SER A 69 -6.81 -8.35 3.15
N SER A 70 -6.71 -8.75 4.43
CA SER A 70 -7.88 -9.33 5.11
C SER A 70 -9.07 -8.37 5.15
N ARG A 71 -8.82 -7.06 5.04
CA ARG A 71 -9.86 -6.01 4.96
C ARG A 71 -10.66 -6.07 3.66
N ASP A 72 -10.11 -6.64 2.59
CA ASP A 72 -10.80 -6.79 1.31
C ASP A 72 -11.97 -7.78 1.44
N LYS A 73 -11.86 -8.75 2.38
CA LYS A 73 -12.96 -9.67 2.71
C LYS A 73 -14.07 -9.04 3.56
N ILE A 74 -13.78 -7.90 4.20
CA ILE A 74 -14.67 -7.22 5.15
C ILE A 74 -15.41 -6.04 4.48
N GLY A 75 -15.11 -5.74 3.20
CA GLY A 75 -15.78 -4.68 2.45
C GLY A 75 -15.46 -3.25 2.92
N SER A 76 -14.44 -3.07 3.76
CA SER A 76 -14.11 -1.80 4.40
C SER A 76 -12.99 -1.05 3.66
N GLY A 77 -13.33 -0.47 2.49
CA GLY A 77 -12.74 0.74 1.86
C GLY A 77 -11.22 0.97 1.77
N GLY A 78 -10.74 1.23 0.54
CA GLY A 78 -9.48 1.90 0.21
C GLY A 78 -8.70 1.21 -0.91
N SER A 79 -9.04 1.46 -2.18
CA SER A 79 -8.31 0.91 -3.33
C SER A 79 -6.86 1.42 -3.33
N THR A 80 -5.88 0.52 -3.34
CA THR A 80 -4.45 0.89 -3.47
C THR A 80 -4.02 1.11 -4.92
N ILE A 81 -4.96 1.07 -5.87
CA ILE A 81 -4.69 1.41 -7.26
C ILE A 81 -4.40 2.91 -7.30
N LEU A 82 -3.24 3.29 -7.86
CA LEU A 82 -3.03 4.69 -8.21
C LEU A 82 -3.82 4.91 -9.49
N ASP A 83 -4.99 5.52 -9.37
CA ASP A 83 -5.70 6.04 -10.52
C ASP A 83 -4.81 7.14 -11.12
N ALA A 84 -4.42 6.97 -12.38
CA ALA A 84 -3.69 7.98 -13.10
C ALA A 84 -4.57 9.24 -13.16
N ALA A 85 -4.10 10.33 -12.55
CA ALA A 85 -4.74 11.63 -12.67
C ALA A 85 -4.84 11.98 -14.17
N THR A 86 -6.09 12.05 -14.66
CA THR A 86 -6.45 12.70 -15.92
C THR A 86 -6.45 14.21 -15.68
#